data_AF-A0A9P4IE60-F1
#
_entry.id   AF-A0A9P4IE60-F1
#
_cell.length_a   1.000
_cell.length_b   1.000
_cell.length_c   1.000
_cell.angle_alpha   90.00
_cell.angle_beta   90.00
_cell.angle_gamma   90.00
#
_symmetry.space_group_name_H-M   'P 1'
#
loop_
_entity.id
_entity.type
_entity.pdbx_description
1 polymer ?
#
loop_
_entity_poly.entity_id
_entity_poly.type
_entity_poly.pdbx_seq_one_letter_code
_entity_poly.pdbx_strand_id
1 'polypeptide(L)'
;MTIIVNPNIEIPTTIAKEELPDLENLRRDVHEVMSKNDPSHDATHIHRVISLSQYILKEEQSRTEQQYNSSLIHVAALTHDVFDKKYNPDLSPEKKGLHDLLVRHGWSSDFAEDVNDVVEYVSFSKEISNPEQAEAALRRNPELAIVQDADRLDAIGAVGIGRVFAFGAARMPQRGLCGCIEHFVDKLEILEGMMKTETGRRLAKERTERLRIFRQWWKEEMALV
;
A
#
# COMPACT_ATOMS: atom_id res chain seq x y z
N MET A 1 -2.00 22.77 14.23
CA MET A 1 -1.93 22.55 12.77
C MET A 1 -2.57 21.21 12.50
N THR A 2 -3.88 21.20 12.26
CA THR A 2 -4.62 19.96 11.98
C THR A 2 -4.25 19.54 10.56
N ILE A 3 -3.49 18.46 10.40
CA ILE A 3 -3.22 17.87 9.09
C ILE A 3 -4.56 17.24 8.65
N ILE A 4 -5.40 18.02 8.00
CA ILE A 4 -6.65 17.54 7.42
C ILE A 4 -6.27 16.75 6.18
N VAL A 5 -6.32 15.44 6.29
CA VAL A 5 -6.29 14.54 5.15
C VAL A 5 -7.61 14.79 4.43
N ASN A 6 -7.56 15.20 3.16
CA ASN A 6 -8.78 15.37 2.36
C ASN A 6 -9.49 14.00 2.28
N PRO A 7 -10.71 13.86 2.85
CA PRO A 7 -11.43 12.59 2.86
C PRO A 7 -11.96 12.21 1.47
N ASN A 8 -11.91 13.12 0.51
CA ASN A 8 -12.29 12.84 -0.87
C ASN A 8 -11.03 12.60 -1.70
N ILE A 9 -10.81 11.35 -2.08
CA ILE A 9 -9.78 10.98 -3.05
C ILE A 9 -10.17 11.60 -4.38
N GLU A 10 -9.44 12.61 -4.83
CA GLU A 10 -9.65 13.11 -6.18
C GLU A 10 -9.34 11.99 -7.17
N ILE A 11 -10.30 11.72 -8.05
CA ILE A 11 -10.07 10.85 -9.19
C ILE A 11 -9.07 11.59 -10.09
N PRO A 12 -7.94 10.98 -10.48
CA PRO A 12 -7.05 11.55 -11.45
C PRO A 12 -7.83 12.01 -12.68
N THR A 13 -7.58 13.24 -13.13
CA THR A 13 -8.19 13.78 -14.36
C THR A 13 -7.85 12.95 -15.61
N THR A 14 -6.89 12.02 -15.50
CA THR A 14 -6.44 11.11 -16.54
C THR A 14 -7.28 9.85 -16.67
N ILE A 15 -8.18 9.53 -15.73
CA ILE A 15 -9.03 8.35 -15.78
C ILE A 15 -10.44 8.76 -16.20
N ALA A 16 -10.99 8.13 -17.25
CA ALA A 16 -12.36 8.40 -17.68
C ALA A 16 -13.36 7.85 -16.66
N LYS A 17 -14.50 8.52 -16.46
CA LYS A 17 -15.51 8.11 -15.46
C LYS A 17 -16.07 6.73 -15.75
N GLU A 18 -16.16 6.37 -17.03
CA GLU A 18 -16.66 5.10 -17.52
C GLU A 18 -15.75 3.92 -17.15
N GLU A 19 -14.46 4.18 -16.88
CA GLU A 19 -13.50 3.17 -16.42
C GLU A 19 -13.58 2.90 -14.91
N LEU A 20 -14.33 3.74 -14.17
CA LEU A 20 -14.54 3.63 -12.73
C LEU A 20 -16.05 3.56 -12.41
N PRO A 21 -16.77 2.54 -12.90
CA PRO A 21 -18.18 2.34 -12.59
C PRO A 21 -18.40 2.25 -11.08
N ASP A 22 -19.43 2.94 -10.59
CA ASP A 22 -19.88 2.86 -9.20
C ASP A 22 -18.79 3.13 -8.12
N LEU A 23 -17.75 3.89 -8.48
CA LEU A 23 -16.59 4.15 -7.62
C LEU A 23 -16.95 4.71 -6.25
N GLU A 24 -17.96 5.57 -6.17
CA GLU A 24 -18.37 6.18 -4.89
C GLU A 24 -18.97 5.16 -3.92
N ASN A 25 -19.71 4.16 -4.42
CA ASN A 25 -20.19 3.06 -3.58
C ASN A 25 -19.04 2.11 -3.22
N LEU A 26 -18.13 1.81 -4.14
CA LEU A 26 -16.92 1.04 -3.80
C LEU A 26 -16.12 1.74 -2.70
N ARG A 27 -15.88 3.06 -2.81
CA ARG A 27 -15.19 3.86 -1.78
C ARG A 27 -15.88 3.78 -0.44
N ARG A 28 -17.22 3.85 -0.42
CA ARG A 28 -18.00 3.70 0.81
C ARG A 28 -17.81 2.31 1.43
N ASP A 29 -17.90 1.26 0.63
CA ASP A 29 -17.75 -0.12 1.10
C ASP A 29 -16.32 -0.36 1.63
N VAL A 30 -15.29 0.14 0.94
CA VAL A 30 -13.90 0.14 1.43
C VAL A 30 -13.78 0.92 2.74
N HIS A 31 -14.33 2.12 2.82
CA HIS A 31 -14.26 2.95 4.03
C HIS A 31 -14.95 2.27 5.22
N GLU A 32 -16.10 1.63 5.01
CA GLU A 32 -16.80 0.88 6.04
C GLU A 32 -15.95 -0.27 6.58
N VAL A 33 -15.32 -1.04 5.68
CA VAL A 33 -14.41 -2.13 6.07
C VAL A 33 -13.21 -1.59 6.85
N MET A 34 -12.56 -0.52 6.35
CA MET A 34 -11.32 0.00 6.94
C MET A 34 -11.54 0.84 8.20
N SER A 35 -12.75 1.37 8.43
CA SER A 35 -13.09 2.12 9.65
C SER A 35 -12.92 1.30 10.95
N LYS A 36 -12.89 -0.02 10.83
CA LYS A 36 -12.71 -0.97 11.94
C LYS A 36 -11.22 -1.23 12.25
N ASN A 37 -10.31 -0.71 11.45
CA ASN A 37 -8.88 -0.92 11.60
C ASN A 37 -8.25 0.07 12.57
N ASP A 38 -7.07 -0.28 13.09
CA ASP A 38 -6.28 0.62 13.91
C ASP A 38 -5.61 1.73 13.08
N PRO A 39 -5.09 2.80 13.70
CA PRO A 39 -4.56 3.98 12.99
C PRO A 39 -3.41 3.71 12.01
N SER A 40 -2.78 2.53 12.07
CA SER A 40 -1.71 2.17 11.14
C SER A 40 -2.22 1.71 9.76
N HIS A 41 -3.50 1.33 9.67
CA HIS A 41 -4.21 0.93 8.44
C HIS A 41 -5.61 1.57 8.38
N ASP A 42 -5.69 2.82 8.81
CA ASP A 42 -6.91 3.62 8.68
C ASP A 42 -7.14 4.04 7.22
N ALA A 43 -8.30 4.63 6.93
CA ALA A 43 -8.61 5.14 5.59
C ALA A 43 -7.49 6.05 5.06
N THR A 44 -6.83 6.82 5.93
CA THR A 44 -5.71 7.70 5.60
C THR A 44 -4.56 6.96 4.91
N HIS A 45 -4.26 5.72 5.30
CA HIS A 45 -3.27 4.89 4.62
C HIS A 45 -3.64 4.69 3.14
N ILE A 46 -4.87 4.28 2.83
CA ILE A 46 -5.36 4.11 1.45
C ILE A 46 -5.26 5.41 0.66
N HIS A 47 -5.64 6.55 1.25
CA HIS A 47 -5.50 7.86 0.61
C HIS A 47 -4.05 8.15 0.20
N ARG A 48 -3.09 7.87 1.09
CA ARG A 48 -1.66 8.10 0.80
C ARG A 48 -1.13 7.13 -0.25
N VAL A 49 -1.52 5.86 -0.20
CA VAL A 49 -1.11 4.86 -1.20
C VAL A 49 -1.63 5.25 -2.58
N ILE A 50 -2.92 5.58 -2.73
CA ILE A 50 -3.47 6.04 -4.02
C ILE A 50 -2.73 7.28 -4.53
N SER A 51 -2.49 8.26 -3.66
CA SER A 51 -1.77 9.49 -4.04
C SER A 51 -0.33 9.20 -4.49
N LEU A 52 0.35 8.28 -3.81
CA LEU A 52 1.71 7.85 -4.18
C LEU A 52 1.71 7.05 -5.48
N SER A 53 0.74 6.15 -5.69
CA SER A 53 0.60 5.40 -6.94
C SER A 53 0.40 6.32 -8.13
N GLN A 54 -0.44 7.35 -7.99
CA GLN A 54 -0.65 8.36 -9.03
C GLN A 54 0.61 9.18 -9.32
N TYR A 55 1.35 9.56 -8.27
CA TYR A 55 2.61 10.28 -8.42
C TYR A 55 3.67 9.43 -9.15
N ILE A 56 3.83 8.17 -8.74
CA ILE A 56 4.76 7.22 -9.38
C ILE A 56 4.35 7.02 -10.85
N LEU A 57 3.07 6.74 -11.11
CA LEU A 57 2.55 6.54 -12.47
C LEU A 57 2.91 7.72 -13.39
N LYS A 58 2.66 8.96 -12.95
CA LYS A 58 2.96 10.16 -13.73
C LYS A 58 4.46 10.28 -14.04
N GLU A 59 5.32 10.03 -13.06
CA GLU A 59 6.76 10.09 -13.26
C GLU A 59 7.25 8.98 -14.19
N GLU A 60 6.78 7.74 -14.02
CA GLU A 60 7.20 6.61 -14.86
C GLU A 60 6.72 6.75 -16.30
N GLN A 61 5.49 7.23 -16.54
CA GLN A 61 4.98 7.53 -17.89
C GLN A 61 5.80 8.60 -18.62
N SER A 62 6.48 9.50 -17.89
CA SER A 62 7.37 10.50 -18.48
C SER A 62 8.77 9.96 -18.80
N ARG A 63 9.11 8.78 -18.27
CA ARG A 63 10.46 8.18 -18.32
C ARG A 63 10.54 6.96 -19.24
N THR A 64 9.44 6.24 -19.41
CA THR A 64 9.39 4.99 -20.16
C THR A 64 8.28 5.03 -21.21
N GLU A 65 8.42 4.20 -22.26
CA GLU A 65 7.35 3.99 -23.25
C GLU A 65 6.29 2.98 -22.76
N GLN A 66 6.46 2.45 -21.55
CA GLN A 66 5.56 1.47 -20.98
C GLN A 66 4.20 2.10 -20.70
N GLN A 67 3.16 1.50 -21.28
CA GLN A 67 1.79 1.89 -21.00
C GLN A 67 1.32 1.20 -19.72
N TYR A 68 0.58 1.95 -18.92
CA TYR A 68 0.00 1.49 -17.67
C TYR A 68 -1.50 1.76 -17.67
N ASN A 69 -2.28 0.82 -17.14
CA ASN A 69 -3.69 0.98 -16.90
C ASN A 69 -3.91 1.79 -15.62
N SER A 70 -4.21 3.08 -15.79
CA SER A 70 -4.41 4.02 -14.68
C SER A 70 -5.59 3.63 -13.78
N SER A 71 -6.66 3.09 -14.37
CA SER A 71 -7.86 2.64 -13.69
C SER A 71 -7.57 1.42 -12.81
N LEU A 72 -6.83 0.44 -13.35
CA LEU A 72 -6.35 -0.73 -12.61
C LEU A 72 -5.49 -0.32 -11.39
N ILE A 73 -4.54 0.61 -11.58
CA ILE A 73 -3.72 1.13 -10.47
C ILE A 73 -4.58 1.77 -9.39
N HIS A 74 -5.55 2.61 -9.77
CA HIS A 74 -6.41 3.32 -8.83
C HIS A 74 -7.26 2.35 -8.02
N VAL A 75 -7.92 1.40 -8.69
CA VAL A 75 -8.79 0.43 -8.02
C VAL A 75 -7.97 -0.52 -7.16
N ALA A 76 -6.85 -1.05 -7.66
CA ALA A 76 -5.99 -1.92 -6.87
C ALA A 76 -5.45 -1.21 -5.62
N ALA A 77 -4.98 0.04 -5.73
CA ALA A 77 -4.54 0.82 -4.57
C ALA A 77 -5.69 1.10 -3.58
N LEU A 78 -6.92 1.31 -4.06
CA LEU A 78 -8.11 1.48 -3.22
C LEU A 78 -8.46 0.21 -2.45
N THR A 79 -8.28 -0.96 -3.06
CA THR A 79 -8.81 -2.22 -2.50
C THR A 79 -7.75 -3.14 -1.88
N HIS A 80 -6.45 -2.81 -1.96
CA HIS A 80 -5.38 -3.76 -1.62
C HIS A 80 -5.43 -4.32 -0.18
N ASP A 81 -5.93 -3.55 0.78
CA ASP A 81 -6.01 -3.95 2.19
C ASP A 81 -7.42 -4.38 2.64
N VAL A 82 -8.42 -4.36 1.76
CA VAL A 82 -9.83 -4.64 2.11
C VAL A 82 -10.00 -6.08 2.60
N PHE A 83 -9.28 -7.03 2.01
CA PHE A 83 -9.38 -8.45 2.34
C PHE A 83 -8.13 -8.99 3.06
N ASP A 84 -7.33 -8.13 3.70
CA ASP A 84 -6.22 -8.59 4.54
C ASP A 84 -6.76 -9.32 5.78
N LYS A 85 -6.45 -10.63 5.86
CA LYS A 85 -6.80 -11.54 6.97
C LYS A 85 -6.44 -11.00 8.35
N LYS A 86 -5.38 -10.17 8.43
CA LYS A 86 -4.90 -9.59 9.68
C LYS A 86 -5.92 -8.61 10.30
N TYR A 87 -6.82 -8.09 9.48
CA TYR A 87 -7.84 -7.12 9.85
C TYR A 87 -9.25 -7.68 9.72
N ASN A 88 -9.46 -8.63 8.81
CA ASN A 88 -10.75 -9.27 8.58
C ASN A 88 -10.65 -10.81 8.68
N PRO A 89 -10.52 -11.38 9.90
CA PRO A 89 -10.37 -12.83 10.08
C PRO A 89 -11.63 -13.63 9.69
N ASP A 90 -12.80 -12.98 9.71
CA ASP A 90 -14.10 -13.58 9.36
C ASP A 90 -14.42 -13.53 7.86
N LEU A 91 -13.69 -12.71 7.08
CA LEU A 91 -13.81 -12.72 5.62
C LEU A 91 -13.01 -13.92 5.10
N SER A 92 -13.66 -14.84 4.39
CA SER A 92 -12.92 -15.90 3.73
C SER A 92 -11.92 -15.24 2.77
N PRO A 93 -10.64 -15.65 2.77
CA PRO A 93 -9.60 -15.09 1.91
C PRO A 93 -9.72 -15.62 0.49
N GLU A 94 -10.94 -15.75 0.02
CA GLU A 94 -11.19 -16.27 -1.30
C GLU A 94 -10.93 -15.13 -2.27
N LYS A 95 -10.08 -15.40 -3.25
CA LYS A 95 -9.89 -14.60 -4.47
C LYS A 95 -11.22 -14.14 -5.10
N LYS A 96 -12.32 -14.81 -4.78
CA LYS A 96 -13.69 -14.45 -5.19
C LYS A 96 -14.24 -13.21 -4.48
N GLY A 97 -13.86 -12.89 -3.25
CA GLY A 97 -14.43 -11.78 -2.49
C GLY A 97 -14.23 -10.42 -3.16
N LEU A 98 -12.98 -10.11 -3.55
CA LEU A 98 -12.66 -8.87 -4.26
C LEU A 98 -13.21 -8.88 -5.69
N HIS A 99 -13.06 -10.01 -6.38
CA HIS A 99 -13.59 -10.18 -7.74
C HIS A 99 -15.11 -9.90 -7.78
N ASP A 100 -15.88 -10.56 -6.91
CA ASP A 100 -17.34 -10.46 -6.87
C ASP A 100 -17.80 -9.07 -6.42
N LEU A 101 -17.02 -8.40 -5.55
CA LEU A 101 -17.26 -7.00 -5.17
C LEU A 101 -17.14 -6.09 -6.39
N LEU A 102 -16.05 -6.19 -7.16
CA LEU A 102 -15.84 -5.36 -8.34
C LEU A 102 -16.88 -5.64 -9.45
N VAL A 103 -17.21 -6.91 -9.68
CA VAL A 103 -18.26 -7.28 -10.65
C VAL A 103 -19.62 -6.72 -10.23
N ARG A 104 -19.94 -6.74 -8.92
CA ARG A 104 -21.18 -6.14 -8.40
C ARG A 104 -21.26 -4.64 -8.66
N HIS A 105 -20.14 -3.94 -8.60
CA HIS A 105 -20.04 -2.50 -8.87
C HIS A 105 -19.91 -2.17 -10.37
N GLY A 106 -19.93 -3.19 -11.25
CA GLY A 106 -20.05 -2.99 -12.69
C GLY A 106 -18.73 -3.06 -13.48
N TRP A 107 -17.61 -3.44 -12.84
CA TRP A 107 -16.40 -3.80 -13.57
C TRP A 107 -16.55 -5.16 -14.27
N SER A 108 -15.82 -5.36 -15.38
CA SER A 108 -15.80 -6.66 -16.07
C SER A 108 -15.09 -7.72 -15.22
N SER A 109 -15.40 -8.99 -15.49
CA SER A 109 -14.73 -10.12 -14.83
C SER A 109 -13.21 -10.08 -15.05
N ASP A 110 -12.77 -9.78 -16.29
CA ASP A 110 -11.35 -9.70 -16.64
C ASP A 110 -10.64 -8.59 -15.85
N PHE A 111 -11.24 -7.40 -15.75
CA PHE A 111 -10.68 -6.30 -14.96
C PHE A 111 -10.61 -6.66 -13.48
N ALA A 112 -11.66 -7.31 -12.96
CA ALA A 112 -11.70 -7.76 -11.58
C ALA A 112 -10.63 -8.83 -11.29
N GLU A 113 -10.32 -9.70 -12.25
CA GLU A 113 -9.22 -10.67 -12.16
C GLU A 113 -7.85 -9.97 -12.13
N ASP A 114 -7.62 -9.00 -13.02
CA ASP A 114 -6.39 -8.19 -13.03
C ASP A 114 -6.16 -7.45 -11.71
N VAL A 115 -7.21 -6.80 -11.16
CA VAL A 115 -7.13 -6.13 -9.86
C VAL A 115 -6.76 -7.11 -8.76
N ASN A 116 -7.40 -8.28 -8.74
CA ASN A 116 -7.17 -9.31 -7.73
C ASN A 116 -5.73 -9.84 -7.78
N ASP A 117 -5.19 -10.01 -8.99
CA ASP A 117 -3.82 -10.44 -9.19
C ASP A 117 -2.79 -9.40 -8.77
N VAL A 118 -3.07 -8.12 -9.00
CA VAL A 118 -2.25 -7.04 -8.45
C VAL A 118 -2.30 -7.09 -6.92
N VAL A 119 -3.50 -7.05 -6.34
CA VAL A 119 -3.70 -6.96 -4.87
C VAL A 119 -3.05 -8.13 -4.11
N GLU A 120 -3.15 -9.36 -4.63
CA GLU A 120 -2.57 -10.56 -3.98
C GLU A 120 -1.06 -10.43 -3.70
N TYR A 121 -0.33 -9.71 -4.55
CA TYR A 121 1.14 -9.60 -4.48
C TYR A 121 1.64 -8.20 -4.07
N VAL A 122 0.75 -7.26 -3.71
CA VAL A 122 1.17 -5.96 -3.16
C VAL A 122 1.96 -6.14 -1.86
N SER A 123 1.46 -6.99 -0.95
CA SER A 123 2.04 -7.13 0.39
C SER A 123 3.45 -7.77 0.38
N PHE A 124 4.34 -7.24 1.24
CA PHE A 124 5.71 -7.76 1.43
C PHE A 124 5.74 -9.27 1.72
N SER A 125 4.90 -9.75 2.64
CA SER A 125 4.91 -11.15 3.08
C SER A 125 4.55 -12.12 1.94
N LYS A 126 3.64 -11.71 1.04
CA LYS A 126 3.23 -12.52 -0.10
C LYS A 126 4.32 -12.61 -1.16
N GLU A 127 5.00 -11.50 -1.47
CA GLU A 127 6.15 -11.52 -2.39
C GLU A 127 7.26 -12.43 -1.86
N ILE A 128 7.65 -12.29 -0.59
CA ILE A 128 8.73 -13.11 0.00
C ILE A 128 8.36 -14.59 0.05
N SER A 129 7.09 -14.92 0.30
CA SER A 129 6.65 -16.32 0.40
C SER A 129 6.47 -16.99 -0.97
N ASN A 130 6.27 -16.21 -2.04
CA ASN A 130 5.93 -16.71 -3.38
C ASN A 130 6.65 -15.90 -4.48
N PRO A 131 7.99 -15.89 -4.51
CA PRO A 131 8.74 -14.97 -5.38
C PRO A 131 8.52 -15.23 -6.87
N GLU A 132 8.43 -16.50 -7.30
CA GLU A 132 8.21 -16.84 -8.71
C GLU A 132 6.83 -16.39 -9.20
N GLN A 133 5.80 -16.54 -8.37
CA GLN A 133 4.44 -16.13 -8.70
C GLN A 133 4.30 -14.60 -8.66
N ALA A 134 4.94 -13.93 -7.70
CA ALA A 134 4.96 -12.47 -7.65
C ALA A 134 5.62 -11.88 -8.90
N GLU A 135 6.74 -12.47 -9.35
CA GLU A 135 7.42 -12.07 -10.58
C GLU A 135 6.57 -12.38 -11.83
N ALA A 136 5.85 -13.51 -11.86
CA ALA A 136 4.92 -13.81 -12.93
C ALA A 136 3.73 -12.83 -12.98
N ALA A 137 3.18 -12.46 -11.82
CA ALA A 137 2.13 -11.46 -11.70
C ALA A 137 2.62 -10.08 -12.16
N LEU A 138 3.84 -9.69 -11.79
CA LEU A 138 4.45 -8.43 -12.22
C LEU A 138 4.66 -8.35 -13.73
N ARG A 139 5.07 -9.45 -14.36
CA ARG A 139 5.20 -9.51 -15.84
C ARG A 139 3.86 -9.39 -16.55
N ARG A 140 2.80 -9.94 -15.97
CA ARG A 140 1.44 -9.87 -16.54
C ARG A 140 0.83 -8.48 -16.33
N ASN A 141 0.97 -7.94 -15.11
CA ASN A 141 0.39 -6.69 -14.66
C ASN A 141 1.50 -5.75 -14.14
N PRO A 142 2.14 -4.95 -15.01
CA PRO A 142 3.17 -4.01 -14.59
C PRO A 142 2.69 -2.97 -13.57
N GLU A 143 1.39 -2.72 -13.49
CA GLU A 143 0.71 -1.89 -12.49
C GLU A 143 1.04 -2.33 -11.06
N LEU A 144 1.33 -3.62 -10.86
CA LEU A 144 1.79 -4.16 -9.58
C LEU A 144 3.02 -3.44 -9.06
N ALA A 145 3.99 -3.09 -9.92
CA ALA A 145 5.18 -2.34 -9.49
C ALA A 145 4.81 -0.99 -8.86
N ILE A 146 3.84 -0.28 -9.45
CA ILE A 146 3.44 1.05 -9.01
C ILE A 146 2.69 0.98 -7.67
N VAL A 147 1.73 0.05 -7.55
CA VAL A 147 0.93 -0.09 -6.32
C VAL A 147 1.81 -0.62 -5.18
N GLN A 148 2.69 -1.58 -5.47
CA GLN A 148 3.61 -2.15 -4.48
C GLN A 148 4.62 -1.11 -3.97
N ASP A 149 5.21 -0.31 -4.86
CA ASP A 149 6.12 0.76 -4.45
C ASP A 149 5.39 1.82 -3.61
N ALA A 150 4.15 2.18 -3.97
CA ALA A 150 3.35 3.14 -3.22
C ALA A 150 3.04 2.67 -1.79
N ASP A 151 2.60 1.42 -1.61
CA ASP A 151 2.36 0.83 -0.28
C ASP A 151 3.64 0.81 0.56
N ARG A 152 4.74 0.34 -0.03
CA ARG A 152 6.04 0.28 0.65
C ARG A 152 6.57 1.64 1.04
N LEU A 153 6.43 2.63 0.16
CA LEU A 153 6.83 4.00 0.46
C LEU A 153 6.05 4.54 1.67
N ASP A 154 4.76 4.21 1.81
CA ASP A 154 3.94 4.61 2.95
C ASP A 154 4.35 3.90 4.27
N ALA A 155 5.03 2.77 4.18
CA ALA A 155 5.58 2.05 5.33
C ALA A 155 6.93 2.58 5.82
N ILE A 156 7.59 3.47 5.06
CA ILE A 156 8.92 4.02 5.39
C ILE A 156 8.90 5.56 5.51
N GLY A 157 10.00 6.13 6.01
CA GLY A 157 10.10 7.56 6.27
C GLY A 157 9.32 7.99 7.51
N ALA A 158 9.03 9.29 7.63
CA ALA A 158 8.42 9.86 8.83
C ALA A 158 7.02 9.27 9.13
N VAL A 159 6.21 9.07 8.09
CA VAL A 159 4.90 8.40 8.22
C VAL A 159 5.07 6.95 8.66
N GLY A 160 6.02 6.23 8.04
CA GLY A 160 6.36 4.86 8.42
C GLY A 160 6.75 4.71 9.89
N ILE A 161 7.55 5.63 10.42
CA ILE A 161 7.91 5.69 11.85
C ILE A 161 6.66 5.81 12.72
N GLY A 162 5.75 6.74 12.40
CA GLY A 162 4.49 6.88 13.14
C GLY A 162 3.64 5.61 13.10
N ARG A 163 3.52 4.99 11.92
CA ARG A 163 2.71 3.78 11.71
C ARG A 163 3.24 2.57 12.46
N VAL A 164 4.56 2.33 12.45
CA VAL A 164 5.13 1.13 13.09
C VAL A 164 4.97 1.16 14.62
N PHE A 165 5.09 2.33 15.26
CA PHE A 165 4.81 2.46 16.68
C PHE A 165 3.32 2.31 17.01
N ALA A 166 2.44 2.92 16.20
CA ALA A 166 1.00 2.77 16.37
C ALA A 166 0.55 1.30 16.24
N PHE A 167 1.05 0.62 15.20
CA PHE A 167 0.80 -0.80 14.97
C PHE A 167 1.35 -1.67 16.11
N GLY A 168 2.61 -1.44 16.50
CA GLY A 168 3.27 -2.19 17.57
C GLY A 168 2.51 -2.10 18.89
N ALA A 169 2.06 -0.90 19.28
CA ALA A 169 1.26 -0.70 20.48
C ALA A 169 -0.11 -1.40 20.41
N ALA A 170 -0.79 -1.34 19.25
CA ALA A 170 -2.13 -1.89 19.09
C ALA A 170 -2.15 -3.43 18.97
N ARG A 171 -1.15 -4.03 18.33
CA ARG A 171 -1.19 -5.45 17.91
C ARG A 171 -0.06 -6.31 18.46
N MET A 172 1.04 -5.71 18.88
CA MET A 172 2.18 -6.43 19.44
C MET A 172 2.67 -5.77 20.75
N PRO A 173 1.78 -5.46 21.71
CA PRO A 173 2.16 -4.73 22.93
C PRO A 173 3.27 -5.43 23.72
N GLN A 174 3.34 -6.77 23.64
CA GLN A 174 4.37 -7.60 24.27
C GLN A 174 5.79 -7.36 23.74
N ARG A 175 5.93 -6.84 22.51
CA ARG A 175 7.24 -6.49 21.93
C ARG A 175 7.75 -5.12 22.40
N GLY A 176 6.86 -4.31 22.97
CA GLY A 176 7.18 -2.95 23.43
C GLY A 176 7.72 -2.04 22.32
N LEU A 177 8.26 -0.90 22.72
CA LEU A 177 8.83 0.08 21.79
C LEU A 177 10.13 -0.43 21.13
N CYS A 178 10.95 -1.20 21.86
CA CYS A 178 12.18 -1.78 21.30
C CYS A 178 11.89 -2.71 20.11
N GLY A 179 10.84 -3.54 20.19
CA GLY A 179 10.47 -4.40 19.07
C GLY A 179 9.96 -3.63 17.84
N CYS A 180 9.49 -2.39 18.01
CA CYS A 180 9.18 -1.51 16.88
C CYS A 180 10.46 -1.06 16.16
N ILE A 181 11.53 -0.77 16.91
CA ILE A 181 12.84 -0.40 16.36
C ILE A 181 13.54 -1.60 15.71
N GLU A 182 13.44 -2.79 16.29
CA GLU A 182 13.92 -4.04 15.65
C GLU A 182 13.26 -4.22 14.27
N HIS A 183 11.95 -3.94 14.17
CA HIS A 183 11.22 -4.03 12.92
C HIS A 183 11.75 -3.10 11.81
N PHE A 184 12.46 -2.02 12.16
CA PHE A 184 13.11 -1.18 11.14
C PHE A 184 14.13 -2.00 10.37
N VAL A 185 14.96 -2.77 11.08
CA VAL A 185 16.05 -3.55 10.49
C VAL A 185 15.49 -4.80 9.82
N ASP A 186 14.55 -5.49 10.47
CA ASP A 186 14.00 -6.75 9.97
C ASP A 186 13.18 -6.58 8.70
N LYS A 187 12.61 -5.39 8.46
CA LYS A 187 11.71 -5.15 7.33
C LYS A 187 11.86 -3.78 6.70
N LEU A 188 11.64 -2.69 7.46
CA LEU A 188 11.40 -1.37 6.84
C LEU A 188 12.60 -0.85 6.04
N GLU A 189 13.82 -1.03 6.55
CA GLU A 189 15.06 -0.64 5.85
C GLU A 189 15.33 -1.52 4.61
N ILE A 190 14.83 -2.76 4.57
CA ILE A 190 14.98 -3.69 3.44
C ILE A 190 14.11 -3.25 2.25
N LEU A 191 12.97 -2.58 2.52
CA LEU A 191 12.03 -2.16 1.48
C LEU A 191 12.67 -1.24 0.43
N GLU A 192 13.72 -0.49 0.78
CA GLU A 192 14.50 0.33 -0.17
C GLU A 192 14.99 -0.49 -1.37
N GLY A 193 15.55 -1.67 -1.09
CA GLY A 193 16.12 -2.55 -2.12
C GLY A 193 15.08 -3.36 -2.90
N MET A 194 13.81 -3.28 -2.52
CA MET A 194 12.72 -4.04 -3.13
C MET A 194 11.82 -3.19 -4.04
N MET A 195 12.12 -1.90 -4.21
CA MET A 195 11.36 -1.00 -5.06
C MET A 195 11.53 -1.37 -6.54
N LYS A 196 10.41 -1.43 -7.27
CA LYS A 196 10.33 -1.91 -8.65
C LYS A 196 10.56 -0.79 -9.66
N THR A 197 9.99 0.38 -9.40
CA THR A 197 10.05 1.57 -10.27
C THR A 197 11.28 2.43 -9.97
N GLU A 198 11.70 3.23 -10.94
CA GLU A 198 12.83 4.16 -10.71
C GLU A 198 12.43 5.28 -9.75
N THR A 199 11.21 5.79 -9.88
CA THR A 199 10.64 6.77 -8.97
C THR A 199 10.52 6.22 -7.54
N GLY A 200 10.07 4.97 -7.39
CA GLY A 200 10.00 4.28 -6.11
C GLY A 200 11.37 4.19 -5.44
N ARG A 201 12.40 3.71 -6.16
CA ARG A 201 13.79 3.64 -5.66
C ARG A 201 14.30 5.00 -5.18
N ARG A 202 14.08 6.05 -5.98
CA ARG A 202 14.51 7.42 -5.64
C ARG A 202 13.87 7.92 -4.35
N LEU A 203 12.55 7.78 -4.22
CA LEU A 203 11.82 8.24 -3.04
C LEU A 203 12.16 7.39 -1.80
N ALA A 204 12.36 6.07 -2.00
CA ALA A 204 12.64 5.14 -0.92
C ALA A 204 14.00 5.44 -0.28
N LYS A 205 15.02 5.77 -1.06
CA LYS A 205 16.35 6.16 -0.54
C LYS A 205 16.26 7.26 0.51
N GLU A 206 15.50 8.32 0.20
CA GLU A 206 15.33 9.46 1.11
C GLU A 206 14.49 9.08 2.36
N ARG A 207 13.48 8.22 2.20
CA ARG A 207 12.63 7.78 3.31
C ARG A 207 13.33 6.79 4.23
N THR A 208 14.13 5.88 3.69
CA THR A 208 14.94 4.93 4.47
C THR A 208 16.02 5.64 5.25
N GLU A 209 16.63 6.69 4.70
CA GLU A 209 17.61 7.49 5.46
C GLU A 209 17.00 8.10 6.72
N ARG A 210 15.75 8.58 6.65
CA ARG A 210 15.02 9.05 7.85
C ARG A 210 14.85 7.95 8.90
N LEU A 211 14.62 6.70 8.50
CA LEU A 211 14.53 5.57 9.43
C LEU A 211 15.87 5.33 10.13
N ARG A 212 16.96 5.35 9.38
CA ARG A 212 18.33 5.15 9.91
C ARG A 212 18.70 6.25 10.91
N ILE A 213 18.42 7.50 10.57
CA ILE A 213 18.65 8.65 11.46
C ILE A 213 17.82 8.52 12.73
N PHE A 214 16.52 8.24 12.62
CA PHE A 214 15.66 8.08 13.80
C PHE A 214 16.13 6.93 14.72
N ARG A 215 16.53 5.79 14.14
CA ARG A 215 17.08 4.66 14.90
C ARG A 215 18.41 5.01 15.57
N GLN A 216 19.22 5.88 14.97
CA GLN A 216 20.44 6.37 15.58
C GLN A 216 20.13 7.24 16.82
N TRP A 217 19.20 8.19 16.72
CA TRP A 217 18.74 8.98 17.87
C TRP A 217 18.19 8.08 18.99
N TRP A 218 17.35 7.10 18.63
CA TRP A 218 16.82 6.12 19.59
C TRP A 218 17.93 5.40 20.36
N LYS A 219 18.98 4.93 19.67
CA LYS A 219 20.11 4.25 20.31
C LYS A 219 20.90 5.17 21.25
N GLU A 220 21.12 6.42 20.85
CA GLU A 220 21.81 7.41 21.67
C GLU A 220 21.06 7.70 22.97
N GLU A 221 19.74 7.88 22.89
CA GLU A 221 18.89 8.12 24.05
C GLU A 221 18.83 6.90 24.97
N MET A 222 18.64 5.70 24.41
CA MET A 222 18.54 4.46 25.19
C MET A 222 19.87 4.02 25.81
N ALA A 223 21.01 4.52 25.34
CA ALA A 223 22.32 4.22 25.94
C ALA A 223 22.56 4.97 27.27
N LEU A 224 21.74 5.97 27.58
CA LEU A 224 21.83 6.77 28.81
C LEU A 224 21.04 6.20 29.98
N VAL A 225 20.22 5.17 29.75
CA VAL A 225 19.29 4.58 30.73
C VAL A 225 19.57 3.12 31.02
#